data_AF-A0A6G7XWA8-F1
#
_entry.id   AF-A0A6G7XWA8-F1
#
_cell.length_a   1.000
_cell.length_b   1.000
_cell.length_c   1.000
_cell.angle_alpha   90.00
_cell.angle_beta   90.00
_cell.angle_gamma   90.00
#
_symmetry.space_group_name_H-M   'P 1'
#
loop_
_entity.id
_entity.type
_entity.pdbx_description
1 polymer ?
#
loop_
_entity_poly.entity_id
_entity_poly.type
_entity_poly.pdbx_seq_one_letter_code
_entity_poly.pdbx_strand_id
1 'polypeptide(L)'
;MVIGGRRWRRQDPDLPDDVRDELLSHLGRGRSGVRTAKAAGDVEGDADLAAARHRVDLAKHGLGERGDPWWEQSRPDKKARWEQALADLRSLDT
;
A
#
# COMPACT_ATOMS: atom_id res chain seq x y z
N MET A 1 12.91 -9.02 9.67
CA MET A 1 14.11 -9.72 9.15
C MET A 1 15.18 -8.68 8.88
N VAL A 2 16.43 -8.90 9.28
CA VAL A 2 17.55 -7.97 9.02
C VAL A 2 18.36 -8.53 7.86
N ILE A 3 18.57 -7.74 6.80
CA ILE A 3 19.46 -8.10 5.68
C ILE A 3 20.47 -6.96 5.57
N GLY A 4 21.76 -7.26 5.74
CA GLY A 4 22.84 -6.27 5.61
C GLY A 4 22.76 -5.09 6.58
N GLY A 5 22.35 -5.32 7.84
CA GLY A 5 22.24 -4.27 8.87
C GLY A 5 21.00 -3.37 8.76
N ARG A 6 20.19 -3.50 7.69
CA ARG A 6 18.89 -2.82 7.56
C ARG A 6 17.75 -3.74 8.00
N ARG A 7 16.91 -3.27 8.92
CA ARG A 7 15.63 -3.93 9.24
C ARG A 7 14.70 -3.79 8.04
N TRP A 8 14.31 -4.93 7.47
CA TRP A 8 13.23 -4.96 6.49
C TRP A 8 11.89 -4.94 7.21
N ARG A 9 11.04 -3.99 6.79
CA ARG A 9 9.67 -3.84 7.26
C ARG A 9 8.81 -4.90 6.59
N ARG A 10 8.24 -5.77 7.42
CA ARG A 10 7.06 -6.54 7.03
C ARG A 10 5.81 -5.68 7.28
N GLN A 11 4.66 -6.19 6.88
CA GLN A 11 3.35 -5.71 7.32
C GLN A 11 3.33 -5.51 8.84
N ASP A 12 2.71 -4.43 9.29
CA ASP A 12 2.53 -4.10 10.71
C ASP A 12 1.72 -5.21 11.41
N PRO A 13 2.27 -5.89 12.42
CA PRO A 13 1.56 -6.98 13.11
C PRO A 13 0.37 -6.50 13.93
N ASP A 14 0.27 -5.19 14.23
CA ASP A 14 -0.86 -4.62 14.98
C ASP A 14 -2.08 -4.29 14.10
N LEU A 15 -2.02 -4.56 12.79
CA LEU A 15 -3.14 -4.35 11.86
C LEU A 15 -4.33 -5.28 12.22
N PRO A 16 -5.54 -4.72 12.37
CA PRO A 16 -6.77 -5.52 12.39
C PRO A 16 -6.89 -6.40 11.14
N ASP A 17 -7.46 -7.59 11.29
CA ASP A 17 -7.55 -8.59 10.21
C ASP A 17 -8.35 -8.07 9.00
N ASP A 18 -9.47 -7.41 9.26
CA ASP A 18 -10.34 -6.80 8.26
C ASP A 18 -9.63 -5.69 7.47
N VAL A 19 -8.92 -4.80 8.17
CA VAL A 19 -8.13 -3.73 7.57
C VAL A 19 -7.00 -4.31 6.71
N ARG A 20 -6.30 -5.33 7.20
CA ARG A 20 -5.23 -6.01 6.45
C ARG A 20 -5.79 -6.62 5.17
N ASP A 21 -6.89 -7.34 5.25
CA ASP A 21 -7.47 -8.06 4.12
C ASP A 21 -7.96 -7.08 3.04
N GLU A 22 -8.56 -5.95 3.45
CA GLU A 22 -8.95 -4.89 2.54
C GLU A 22 -7.73 -4.26 1.84
N LEU A 23 -6.68 -3.90 2.59
CA LEU A 23 -5.43 -3.36 2.02
C LEU A 23 -4.77 -4.36 1.05
N LEU A 24 -4.77 -5.65 1.37
CA LEU A 24 -4.26 -6.70 0.50
C LEU A 24 -5.09 -6.83 -0.78
N SER A 25 -6.41 -6.69 -0.69
CA SER A 25 -7.32 -6.67 -1.84
C SER A 25 -6.99 -5.49 -2.78
N HIS A 26 -6.84 -4.27 -2.24
CA HIS A 26 -6.41 -3.10 -3.02
C HIS A 26 -5.01 -3.27 -3.62
N LEU A 27 -4.07 -3.86 -2.88
CA LEU A 27 -2.72 -4.16 -3.38
C LEU A 27 -2.79 -5.14 -4.57
N GLY A 28 -3.66 -6.15 -4.49
CA GLY A 28 -3.93 -7.08 -5.59
C GLY A 28 -4.47 -6.36 -6.82
N ARG A 29 -5.51 -5.51 -6.65
CA ARG A 29 -6.09 -4.69 -7.72
C ARG A 29 -5.04 -3.79 -8.39
N GLY A 30 -4.26 -3.05 -7.60
CA GLY A 30 -3.21 -2.18 -8.12
C GLY A 30 -2.12 -2.93 -8.89
N ARG A 31 -1.64 -4.08 -8.37
CA ARG A 31 -0.67 -4.93 -9.07
C ARG A 31 -1.22 -5.47 -10.39
N SER A 32 -2.49 -5.86 -10.41
CA SER A 32 -3.16 -6.30 -11.64
C SER A 32 -3.24 -5.16 -12.66
N GLY A 33 -3.65 -3.96 -12.22
CA GLY A 33 -3.69 -2.77 -13.07
C GLY A 33 -2.34 -2.45 -13.70
N VAL A 34 -1.24 -2.46 -12.92
CA VAL A 34 0.12 -2.23 -13.45
C VAL A 34 0.49 -3.26 -14.51
N ARG A 35 0.11 -4.53 -14.32
CA ARG A 35 0.38 -5.58 -15.30
C ARG A 35 -0.40 -5.34 -16.59
N THR A 36 -1.69 -5.01 -16.49
CA THR A 36 -2.55 -4.74 -17.64
C THR A 36 -2.07 -3.51 -18.42
N ALA A 37 -1.79 -2.39 -17.74
CA ALA A 37 -1.29 -1.16 -18.36
C ALA A 37 0.02 -1.41 -19.13
N LYS A 38 0.98 -2.09 -18.49
CA LYS A 38 2.24 -2.47 -19.16
C LYS A 38 2.03 -3.39 -20.36
N ALA A 39 1.05 -4.28 -20.31
CA ALA A 39 0.74 -5.16 -21.43
C ALA A 39 0.05 -4.41 -22.59
N ALA A 40 -0.67 -3.33 -22.29
CA ALA A 40 -1.27 -2.43 -23.28
C ALA A 40 -0.23 -1.51 -23.95
N GLY A 41 1.01 -1.46 -23.44
CA GLY A 41 2.06 -0.61 -23.95
C GLY A 41 2.15 0.75 -23.25
N ASP A 42 1.42 0.94 -22.15
CA ASP A 42 1.43 2.18 -21.39
C ASP A 42 2.83 2.45 -20.80
N VAL A 43 3.27 3.69 -20.91
CA VAL A 43 4.58 4.18 -20.48
C VAL A 43 4.48 5.03 -19.22
N GLU A 44 5.64 5.32 -18.62
CA GLU A 44 5.74 6.24 -17.49
C GLU A 44 5.11 7.60 -17.84
N GLY A 45 3.97 7.90 -17.23
CA GLY A 45 3.20 9.12 -17.49
C GLY A 45 1.74 8.86 -17.85
N ASP A 46 1.41 7.65 -18.30
CA ASP A 46 0.03 7.30 -18.63
C ASP A 46 -0.84 7.21 -17.38
N ALA A 47 -2.05 7.77 -17.48
CA ALA A 47 -2.97 7.93 -16.36
C ALA A 47 -3.31 6.59 -15.70
N ASP A 48 -3.52 5.54 -16.49
CA ASP A 48 -3.88 4.21 -15.99
C ASP A 48 -2.73 3.53 -15.24
N LEU A 49 -1.51 3.60 -15.80
CA LEU A 49 -0.32 3.08 -15.14
C LEU A 49 -0.01 3.86 -13.85
N ALA A 50 -0.14 5.19 -13.88
CA ALA A 50 0.05 6.07 -12.74
C ALA A 50 -0.97 5.77 -11.62
N ALA A 51 -2.27 5.65 -11.96
CA ALA A 51 -3.33 5.32 -11.02
C ALA A 51 -3.12 3.93 -10.39
N ALA A 52 -2.72 2.93 -11.19
CA ALA A 52 -2.46 1.59 -10.69
C ALA A 52 -1.28 1.55 -9.70
N ARG A 53 -0.21 2.29 -9.99
CA ARG A 53 0.94 2.43 -9.07
C ARG A 53 0.60 3.20 -7.81
N HIS A 54 -0.18 4.28 -7.95
CA HIS A 54 -0.65 5.05 -6.81
C HIS A 54 -1.45 4.17 -5.84
N ARG A 55 -2.36 3.33 -6.36
CA ARG A 55 -3.08 2.33 -5.55
C ARG A 55 -2.14 1.35 -4.83
N VAL A 56 -1.09 0.85 -5.50
CA VAL A 56 -0.08 -0.02 -4.87
C VAL A 56 0.63 0.70 -3.72
N ASP A 57 0.99 1.97 -3.92
CA ASP A 57 1.75 2.74 -2.96
C ASP A 57 0.93 3.09 -1.72
N LEU A 58 -0.33 3.48 -1.88
CA LEU A 58 -1.27 3.69 -0.78
C LEU A 58 -1.47 2.40 0.05
N ALA A 59 -1.73 1.27 -0.62
CA ALA A 59 -1.92 -0.01 0.06
C ALA A 59 -0.67 -0.41 0.86
N LYS A 60 0.52 -0.25 0.30
CA LYS A 60 1.78 -0.54 1.02
C LYS A 60 2.05 0.42 2.17
N HIS A 61 1.66 1.69 2.06
CA HIS A 61 1.69 2.63 3.18
C HIS A 61 0.75 2.19 4.30
N GLY A 62 -0.49 1.82 3.99
CA GLY A 62 -1.46 1.30 4.95
C GLY A 62 -1.03 -0.02 5.60
N LEU A 63 -0.28 -0.86 4.88
CA LEU A 63 0.31 -2.09 5.42
C LEU A 63 1.54 -1.87 6.31
N GLY A 64 2.18 -0.70 6.24
CA GLY A 64 3.39 -0.37 7.01
C GLY A 64 4.69 -0.81 6.33
N GLU A 65 4.60 -1.21 5.06
CA GLU A 65 5.75 -1.58 4.23
C GLU A 65 6.51 -0.35 3.70
N ARG A 66 5.87 0.83 3.74
CA ARG A 66 6.42 2.14 3.32
C ARG A 66 6.18 3.22 4.39
N GLY A 67 6.87 4.36 4.26
CA GLY A 67 6.78 5.49 5.20
C GLY A 67 7.69 5.35 6.41
N ASP A 68 7.28 5.88 7.55
CA ASP A 68 7.99 5.70 8.82
C ASP A 68 7.90 4.24 9.29
N PRO A 69 8.91 3.71 9.99
CA PRO A 69 8.84 2.36 10.53
C PRO A 69 7.75 2.23 11.59
N TRP A 70 6.87 1.22 11.47
CA TRP A 70 5.77 1.04 12.42
C TRP A 70 6.26 0.77 13.86
N TRP A 71 7.45 0.23 14.06
CA TRP A 71 7.99 0.01 15.42
C TRP A 71 8.45 1.30 16.11
N GLU A 72 8.53 2.41 15.38
CA GLU A 72 8.79 3.76 15.91
C GLU A 72 7.49 4.58 16.06
N GLN A 73 6.35 4.07 15.57
CA GLN A 73 5.05 4.73 15.66
C GLN A 73 4.28 4.36 16.93
N SER A 74 3.56 5.32 17.49
CA SER A 74 2.58 5.03 18.54
C SER A 74 1.38 4.25 17.99
N ARG A 75 0.61 3.55 18.84
CA ARG A 75 -0.62 2.86 18.42
C ARG A 75 -1.61 3.81 17.70
N PRO A 76 -1.86 5.05 18.18
CA PRO A 76 -2.67 6.03 17.45
C PRO A 76 -2.13 6.37 16.06
N ASP A 77 -0.81 6.56 15.91
CA ASP A 77 -0.22 6.93 14.61
C ASP A 77 -0.33 5.79 13.61
N LYS A 78 -0.10 4.55 14.06
CA LYS A 78 -0.35 3.36 13.24
C LYS A 78 -1.80 3.31 12.75
N LYS A 79 -2.74 3.61 13.66
CA LYS A 79 -4.18 3.64 13.35
C LYS A 79 -4.52 4.68 12.30
N ALA A 80 -4.07 5.91 12.51
CA ALA A 80 -4.27 7.00 11.54
C ALA A 80 -3.70 6.64 10.16
N ARG A 81 -2.52 5.99 10.12
CA ARG A 81 -1.86 5.58 8.88
C ARG A 81 -2.71 4.60 8.05
N TRP A 82 -3.26 3.54 8.64
CA TRP A 82 -4.09 2.60 7.87
C TRP A 82 -5.48 3.15 7.56
N GLU A 83 -6.06 3.96 8.45
CA GLU A 83 -7.36 4.61 8.21
C GLU A 83 -7.29 5.60 7.05
N GLN A 84 -6.24 6.43 7.00
CA GLN A 84 -6.01 7.36 5.90
C GLN A 84 -5.78 6.60 4.58
N ALA A 85 -4.93 5.56 4.59
CA ALA A 85 -4.67 4.78 3.39
C ALA A 85 -5.95 4.13 2.84
N LEU A 86 -6.82 3.59 3.69
CA LEU A 86 -8.11 3.05 3.27
C LEU A 86 -9.05 4.12 2.74
N ALA A 87 -9.12 5.29 3.37
CA ALA A 87 -9.93 6.39 2.87
C ALA A 87 -9.51 6.82 1.46
N ASP A 88 -8.21 6.98 1.24
CA ASP A 88 -7.66 7.33 -0.07
C ASP A 88 -7.95 6.22 -1.10
N LEU A 89 -7.74 4.96 -0.72
CA LEU A 89 -7.99 3.81 -1.60
C LEU A 89 -9.45 3.65 -2.01
N ARG A 90 -10.40 3.90 -1.09
CA ARG A 90 -11.84 3.86 -1.36
C ARG A 90 -12.27 5.00 -2.28
N SER A 91 -11.62 6.17 -2.18
CA SER A 91 -11.86 7.30 -3.08
C SER A 91 -11.46 7.00 -4.53
N LEU A 92 -10.52 6.08 -4.76
CA LEU A 92 -10.12 5.62 -6.10
C LEU A 92 -11.10 4.60 -6.74
N ASP A 93 -12.05 4.08 -5.96
CA ASP A 93 -13.04 3.10 -6.42
C ASP A 93 -14.44 3.74 -6.64
N THR A 94 -14.58 5.05 -6.36
CA THR A 94 -15.81 5.84 -6.53
C THR A 94 -15.78 6.57 -7.87
#